data_AF-A0A7Y4S171-F1
#
_entry.id   AF-A0A7Y4S171-F1
#
_cell.length_a   1.000
_cell.length_b   1.000
_cell.length_c   1.000
_cell.angle_alpha   90.00
_cell.angle_beta   90.00
_cell.angle_gamma   90.00
#
_symmetry.space_group_name_H-M   'P 1'
#
loop_
_entity.id
_entity.type
_entity.pdbx_description
1 polymer ?
#
loop_
_entity_poly.entity_id
_entity_poly.type
_entity_poly.pdbx_seq_one_letter_code
_entity_poly.pdbx_strand_id
1 'polypeptide(L)' 'MKASQSINSGFNPADRTYQVSDERLRAFRALTPAQRLEWVEELAHFLRLAKAQNLTKPKNSNHHTGY' A
#
# COMPACT_ATOMS: atom_id res chain seq x y z
N MET A 1 -27.51 -20.03 19.46
CA MET A 1 -27.08 -18.61 19.53
C MET A 1 -25.84 -18.48 18.64
N LYS A 2 -25.94 -17.79 17.50
CA LYS A 2 -24.89 -17.74 16.47
C LYS A 2 -24.26 -16.35 16.53
N ALA A 3 -22.98 -16.28 16.91
CA ALA A 3 -22.25 -15.03 17.08
C ALA A 3 -22.00 -14.39 15.71
N SER A 4 -22.54 -13.18 15.54
CA SER A 4 -22.27 -12.31 14.40
C SER A 4 -20.86 -11.76 14.53
N GLN A 5 -19.87 -12.47 13.99
CA GLN A 5 -18.50 -11.97 13.93
C GLN A 5 -18.42 -10.91 12.84
N SER A 6 -18.48 -9.65 13.27
CA SER A 6 -18.25 -8.48 12.43
C SER A 6 -16.82 -8.53 11.87
N ILE A 7 -16.68 -9.03 10.64
CA ILE A 7 -15.44 -9.06 9.87
C ILE A 7 -15.12 -7.67 9.26
N ASN A 8 -15.25 -6.61 10.04
CA ASN A 8 -14.82 -5.26 9.64
C ASN A 8 -14.01 -4.62 10.76
N SER A 9 -12.98 -5.33 11.22
CA SER A 9 -11.84 -4.68 11.86
C SER A 9 -11.10 -3.90 10.78
N GLY A 10 -11.39 -2.60 10.67
CA GLY A 10 -10.77 -1.70 9.71
C GLY A 10 -9.25 -1.84 9.76
N PHE A 11 -8.64 -2.11 8.60
CA PHE A 11 -7.18 -2.18 8.46
C PHE A 11 -6.57 -0.84 8.87
N ASN A 12 -5.87 -0.80 10.01
CA ASN A 12 -5.13 0.36 10.47
C ASN A 12 -3.84 0.51 9.65
N PRO A 13 -3.68 1.57 8.82
CA PRO A 13 -2.48 1.75 8.02
C PRO A 13 -1.21 1.93 8.86
N ALA A 14 -1.32 2.30 10.14
CA ALA A 14 -0.19 2.43 11.05
C ALA A 14 0.32 1.08 11.58
N ASP A 15 -0.48 0.01 11.51
CA ASP A 15 -0.09 -1.36 11.90
C ASP A 15 0.66 -2.11 10.78
N ARG A 16 1.22 -1.37 9.81
CA ARG A 16 2.10 -1.93 8.78
C ARG A 16 3.46 -2.26 9.39
N THR A 17 3.54 -3.32 10.17
CA THR A 17 4.83 -3.92 10.55
C THR A 17 5.33 -4.74 9.37
N TYR A 18 6.05 -4.11 8.45
CA TYR A 18 6.73 -4.82 7.38
C TYR A 18 7.91 -5.59 7.96
N GLN A 19 7.72 -6.89 8.23
CA GLN A 19 8.85 -7.74 8.58
C GLN A 19 9.71 -8.00 7.33
N VAL A 20 10.89 -7.40 7.32
CA VAL A 20 11.91 -7.66 6.30
C VAL A 20 12.77 -8.81 6.82
N SER A 21 12.89 -9.89 6.05
CA SER A 21 13.81 -10.98 6.40
C SER A 21 15.26 -10.49 6.37
N ASP A 22 16.12 -11.07 7.22
CA ASP A 22 17.54 -10.74 7.25
C ASP A 22 18.22 -10.90 5.88
N GLU A 23 17.77 -11.87 5.10
CA GLU A 23 18.22 -12.09 3.73
C GLU A 23 17.92 -10.89 2.82
N ARG A 24 16.70 -10.32 2.89
CA ARG A 24 16.34 -9.12 2.11
C ARG A 24 17.17 -7.92 2.56
N LEU A 25 17.40 -7.78 3.85
CA LEU A 25 18.23 -6.71 4.38
C LEU A 25 19.69 -6.84 3.91
N ARG A 26 20.23 -8.07 3.90
CA ARG A 26 21.57 -8.37 3.40
C ARG A 26 21.69 -8.09 1.90
N ALA A 27 20.72 -8.53 1.10
CA ALA A 27 20.69 -8.29 -0.34
C ALA A 27 20.66 -6.79 -0.65
N PHE A 28 19.82 -6.02 0.06
CA PHE A 28 19.76 -4.57 -0.09
C PHE A 28 21.08 -3.87 0.27
N ARG A 29 21.75 -4.33 1.34
CA ARG A 29 23.06 -3.81 1.74
C ARG A 29 24.16 -4.10 0.72
N ALA A 30 24.04 -5.18 -0.04
CA ALA A 30 25.01 -5.56 -1.08
C ALA A 30 24.91 -4.67 -2.34
N LEU A 31 23.80 -3.95 -2.54
CA LEU A 31 23.63 -3.05 -3.68
C LEU A 31 24.58 -1.85 -3.60
N THR A 32 25.12 -1.46 -4.76
CA THR A 32 25.85 -0.20 -4.91
C THR A 32 24.91 1.01 -4.75
N PRO A 33 25.43 2.21 -4.47
CA PRO A 33 24.58 3.42 -4.38
C PRO A 33 23.74 3.67 -5.64
N ALA A 34 24.31 3.42 -6.83
CA ALA A 34 23.61 3.60 -8.10
C ALA A 34 22.42 2.64 -8.24
N GLN A 35 22.60 1.36 -7.89
CA GLN A 35 21.52 0.36 -7.93
C GLN A 35 20.41 0.66 -6.93
N ARG A 36 20.76 1.19 -5.75
CA ARG A 36 19.75 1.64 -4.78
C ARG A 36 18.95 2.82 -5.29
N LEU A 37 19.60 3.75 -5.99
CA LEU A 37 18.94 4.91 -6.58
C LEU A 37 17.96 4.48 -7.67
N GLU A 38 18.39 3.64 -8.60
CA GLU A 38 17.54 3.05 -9.65
C GLU A 38 16.30 2.38 -9.05
N TRP A 39 16.48 1.56 -8.01
CA TRP A 39 15.37 0.92 -7.31
C TRP A 39 14.37 1.91 -6.71
N VAL A 40 14.85 3.01 -6.12
CA VAL A 40 13.97 4.07 -5.57
C VAL A 40 13.21 4.78 -6.70
N GLU A 41 13.84 5.01 -7.85
CA GLU A 41 13.22 5.65 -9.01
C GLU A 41 12.13 4.78 -9.62
N GLU A 42 12.37 3.48 -9.79
CA GLU A 42 11.37 2.51 -10.24
C GLU A 42 10.16 2.47 -9.30
N LEU A 43 10.43 2.44 -7.98
CA LEU A 43 9.37 2.44 -6.97
C LEU A 43 8.55 3.74 -7.00
N ALA A 44 9.21 4.89 -7.14
CA ALA A 44 8.54 6.18 -7.30
C ALA A 44 7.72 6.25 -8.61
N HIS A 45 8.22 5.65 -9.70
CA HIS A 45 7.48 5.54 -10.96
C HIS A 45 6.22 4.69 -10.79
N PHE A 46 6.35 3.51 -10.18
CA PHE A 46 5.21 2.64 -9.88
C PHE A 46 4.14 3.34 -9.02
N LEU A 47 4.54 4.05 -7.96
CA LEU A 47 3.60 4.78 -7.10
C LEU A 47 2.86 5.89 -7.85
N ARG A 48 3.53 6.58 -8.80
CA ARG A 48 2.87 7.57 -9.66
C ARG A 48 1.80 6.93 -10.54
N LEU A 49 2.11 5.78 -11.15
CA LEU A 49 1.13 5.02 -11.95
C LEU A 49 -0.05 4.54 -11.10
N ALA A 50 0.21 3.96 -9.92
CA ALA A 50 -0.83 3.51 -9.02
C ALA A 50 -1.73 4.66 -8.54
N LYS A 51 -1.16 5.84 -8.26
CA LYS A 51 -1.95 7.03 -7.89
C LYS A 51 -2.82 7.52 -9.05
N ALA A 52 -2.31 7.52 -10.28
CA ALA A 52 -3.07 7.89 -11.46
C ALA A 52 -4.28 6.96 -11.68
N GLN A 53 -4.12 5.66 -11.45
CA GLN A 53 -5.23 4.69 -11.52
C GLN A 53 -6.30 4.93 -10.43
N ASN A 54 -5.90 5.37 -9.23
CA ASN A 54 -6.86 5.68 -8.17
C ASN A 54 -7.63 6.98 -8.40
N LEU A 55 -7.05 7.95 -9.12
CA LEU A 55 -7.72 9.21 -9.49
C LEU A 55 -8.78 9.03 -10.59
N THR A 56 -8.63 8.01 -11.44
CA THR A 56 -9.56 7.72 -12.54
C THR A 56 -10.74 6.85 -12.13
N LYS A 57 -10.69 6.24 -10.93
CA LYS A 57 -11.83 5.51 -10.38
C LYS A 57 -12.88 6.53 -9.93
N PRO A 58 -14.08 6.55 -10.53
CA PRO A 58 -15.12 7.47 -10.09
C PRO A 58 -15.40 7.21 -8.61
N LYS A 59 -15.27 8.26 -7.79
CA LYS A 59 -15.71 8.22 -6.41
C LYS A 59 -17.23 8.17 -6.46
N ASN A 60 -17.82 6.97 -6.42
CA ASN A 60 -19.27 6.82 -6.31
C ASN A 60 -19.69 7.38 -4.94
N SER A 61 -19.96 8.67 -4.88
CA SER A 61 -20.60 9.34 -3.76
C SER A 61 -22.10 9.05 -3.82
N ASN A 62 -22.50 7.87 -3.36
CA ASN A 62 -23.88 7.65 -2.94
C ASN A 62 -24.09 8.35 -1.60
N HIS A 63 -24.18 9.69 -1.62
CA HIS A 63 -24.92 10.40 -0.60
C HIS A 63 -26.37 10.41 -1.04
N HIS A 64 -27.13 9.48 -0.48
CA HIS A 64 -28.58 9.44 -0.55
C HIS A 64 -29.11 10.75 0.04
N THR A 65 -29.46 11.69 -0.84
CA THR A 65 -30.40 12.77 -0.51
C THR A 65 -31.74 12.10 -0.31
N GLY A 66 -32.18 12.05 0.94
CA GLY A 66 -33.47 11.53 1.35
C GLY A 66 -34.10 12.52 2.33
N TYR A 67 -34.96 13.36 1.76
CA TYR A 67 -36.03 14.20 2.35
C TYR A 67 -35.69 15.13 3.51
#